data_AF-A0A1Y3KQN5-F1
#
_entry.id   AF-A0A1Y3KQN5-F1
#
_cell.length_a   1.000
_cell.length_b   1.000
_cell.length_c   1.000
_cell.angle_alpha   90.00
_cell.angle_beta   90.00
_cell.angle_gamma   90.00
#
_symmetry.space_group_name_H-M   'P 1'
#
loop_
_entity.id
_entity.type
_entity.pdbx_description
1 polymer ?
#
loop_
_entity_poly.entity_id
_entity_poly.type
_entity_poly.pdbx_seq_one_letter_code
_entity_poly.pdbx_strand_id
1 'polypeptide(L)' 'MQFKKGDRVTWLSSAGGSWKEKTGIVVKVVKAGESPKVAGSGWPRDHESYVVEVPQGTTGKAKPRLYWPRATQLSPA' A
#
# COMPACT_ATOMS: atom_id res chain seq x y z
N MET A 1 3.18 -13.45 5.02
CA MET A 1 4.32 -12.97 4.20
C MET A 1 4.75 -11.62 4.72
N GLN A 2 6.06 -11.37 4.78
CA GLN A 2 6.60 -10.08 5.21
C GLN A 2 7.24 -9.39 4.01
N PHE A 3 6.99 -8.09 3.83
CA PHE A 3 7.58 -7.29 2.76
C PHE A 3 8.58 -6.30 3.36
N LYS A 4 9.66 -6.00 2.63
CA LYS A 4 10.62 -4.96 3.05
C LYS A 4 10.46 -3.71 2.20
N LYS A 5 11.01 -2.61 2.70
CA LYS A 5 11.12 -1.38 1.92
C LYS A 5 11.87 -1.65 0.60
N GLY A 6 11.28 -1.23 -0.51
CA GLY A 6 11.77 -1.46 -1.86
C GLY A 6 11.11 -2.64 -2.59
N ASP A 7 10.35 -3.50 -1.90
CA ASP A 7 9.65 -4.60 -2.58
C ASP A 7 8.52 -4.09 -3.47
N ARG A 8 8.39 -4.72 -4.63
CA ARG A 8 7.26 -4.50 -5.52
C ARG A 8 6.13 -5.44 -5.14
N VAL A 9 4.97 -4.88 -4.87
CA VAL A 9 3.79 -5.63 -4.43
C VAL A 9 2.59 -5.26 -5.28
N THR A 10 1.73 -6.24 -5.49
CA THR A 10 0.43 -6.09 -6.15
C THR A 10 -0.69 -6.49 -5.21
N TRP A 11 -1.84 -5.81 -5.30
CA TRP A 11 -3.03 -6.17 -4.53
C TRP A 11 -4.30 -5.74 -5.23
N LEU A 12 -5.39 -6.43 -4.91
CA LEU A 12 -6.73 -6.07 -5.34
C LEU A 12 -7.36 -5.09 -4.35
N SER A 13 -7.71 -3.91 -4.85
CA SER A 13 -8.45 -2.89 -4.12
C SER A 13 -9.86 -2.81 -4.68
N SER A 14 -10.88 -3.03 -3.85
CA SER A 14 -12.26 -2.71 -4.21
C SER A 14 -12.57 -1.25 -3.90
N ALA A 15 -13.13 -0.53 -4.86
CA ALA A 15 -13.63 0.83 -4.67
C ALA A 15 -14.90 1.00 -5.49
N GLY A 16 -16.01 1.40 -4.86
CA GLY A 16 -17.28 1.64 -5.53
C GLY A 16 -17.86 0.40 -6.25
N GLY A 17 -17.69 -0.80 -5.69
CA GLY A 17 -18.19 -2.05 -6.28
C GLY A 17 -17.32 -2.65 -7.40
N SER A 18 -16.24 -1.97 -7.81
CA SER A 18 -15.28 -2.50 -8.79
C SER A 18 -13.98 -2.91 -8.11
N TRP A 19 -13.48 -4.09 -8.47
CA TRP A 19 -12.14 -4.55 -8.08
C TRP A 19 -11.11 -4.01 -9.07
N LYS A 20 -10.07 -3.37 -8.55
CA LYS A 20 -8.94 -2.89 -9.35
C LYS A 20 -7.66 -3.42 -8.76
N GLU A 21 -6.87 -4.08 -9.59
CA GLU A 21 -5.51 -4.44 -9.25
C GLU A 21 -4.63 -3.17 -9.21
N LYS A 22 -3.77 -3.09 -8.21
CA LYS A 22 -2.82 -2.00 -8.02
C LYS A 22 -1.46 -2.61 -7.77
N THR A 23 -0.47 -2.09 -8.47
CA THR A 23 0.94 -2.43 -8.27
C THR A 23 1.69 -1.22 -7.77
N GLY A 24 2.54 -1.40 -6.77
CA GLY A 24 3.37 -0.33 -6.23
C GLY A 24 4.60 -0.85 -5.49
N ILE A 25 5.35 0.07 -4.89
CA ILE A 25 6.59 -0.22 -4.16
C ILE A 25 6.38 0.05 -2.68
N VAL A 26 6.78 -0.88 -1.82
CA VAL A 26 6.75 -0.68 -0.36
C VAL A 26 7.77 0.40 0.00
N VAL A 27 7.30 1.54 0.51
CA VAL A 27 8.17 2.67 0.90
C VAL A 27 8.37 2.75 2.41
N LYS A 28 7.47 2.16 3.19
CA LYS A 28 7.55 2.14 4.66
C LYS A 28 6.95 0.86 5.23
N VAL A 29 7.66 0.26 6.19
CA VAL A 29 7.13 -0.79 7.07
C VAL A 29 6.63 -0.11 8.34
N VAL A 30 5.40 -0.42 8.74
CA VAL A 30 4.69 0.14 9.90
C VAL A 30 4.54 -0.98 10.91
N LYS A 31 5.11 -0.79 12.11
CA LYS A 31 5.02 -1.79 13.17
C LYS A 31 3.60 -1.86 13.76
N ALA A 32 3.29 -2.97 14.42
CA ALA A 32 2.06 -3.11 15.20
C ALA A 32 1.90 -1.93 16.19
N GLY A 33 0.71 -1.36 16.25
CA GLY A 33 0.40 -0.19 17.09
C GLY A 33 0.81 1.15 16.50
N GLU A 34 1.50 1.19 15.34
CA GLU A 34 1.85 2.44 14.66
C GLU A 34 0.85 2.76 13.53
N SER A 35 0.55 4.06 13.35
CA SER A 35 -0.19 4.54 12.19
C SER A 35 0.75 5.25 11.20
N PRO A 36 0.67 4.97 9.89
CA PRO A 36 1.55 5.59 8.91
C PRO A 36 1.23 7.06 8.62
N LYS A 37 0.15 7.61 9.20
CA LYS A 37 -0.35 8.97 8.97
C LYS A 37 -0.44 9.35 7.48
N VAL A 38 -0.73 8.38 6.61
CA VAL A 38 -1.00 8.63 5.18
C VAL A 38 -2.49 8.88 4.95
N ALA A 39 -2.85 9.56 3.86
CA ALA A 39 -4.24 9.82 3.51
C ALA A 39 -5.03 8.49 3.41
N GLY A 40 -6.16 8.41 4.12
CA GLY A 40 -6.94 7.18 4.23
C GLY A 40 -6.43 6.18 5.28
N SER A 41 -5.45 6.57 6.11
CA SER A 41 -5.09 5.77 7.28
C SER A 41 -6.20 5.84 8.32
N GLY A 42 -6.76 4.68 8.65
CA GLY A 42 -7.66 4.54 9.79
C GLY A 42 -6.87 4.35 11.09
N TRP A 43 -7.42 3.52 11.97
CA TRP A 43 -6.80 3.15 13.23
C TRP A 43 -5.48 2.38 13.02
N PRO A 44 -4.51 2.51 13.95
CA PRO A 44 -3.33 1.66 14.00
C PRO A 44 -3.75 0.19 13.95
N ARG A 45 -2.93 -0.64 13.31
CA ARG A 45 -3.18 -2.08 13.24
C ARG A 45 -2.34 -2.80 14.27
N ASP A 46 -2.86 -3.88 14.85
CA ASP A 46 -2.14 -4.71 15.83
C ASP A 46 -1.10 -5.65 15.19
N HIS A 47 -0.83 -5.49 13.90
CA HIS A 47 0.11 -6.30 13.13
C HIS A 47 0.96 -5.43 12.21
N GLU A 48 2.11 -5.95 11.81
CA GLU A 48 2.99 -5.29 10.84
C GLU A 48 2.23 -5.01 9.53
N SER A 49 2.38 -3.79 9.03
CA SER A 49 1.69 -3.31 7.83
C SER A 49 2.64 -2.50 6.94
N TYR A 50 2.24 -2.27 5.69
CA TYR A 50 3.13 -1.70 4.69
C TYR A 50 2.48 -0.52 4.00
N VAL A 51 3.22 0.58 3.87
CA VAL A 51 2.84 1.70 3.01
C VAL A 51 3.41 1.43 1.64
N VAL A 52 2.53 1.43 0.65
CA VAL A 52 2.87 1.18 -0.75
C VAL A 52 2.68 2.44 -1.55
N GLU A 53 3.73 2.85 -2.25
CA GLU A 53 3.72 3.95 -3.20
C GLU A 53 3.33 3.43 -4.59
N VAL A 54 2.24 3.99 -5.12
CA VAL A 54 1.74 3.66 -6.46
C VAL A 54 2.00 4.87 -7.35
N PRO A 55 2.83 4.76 -8.39
CA PRO A 55 2.99 5.82 -9.37
C PRO A 55 1.64 6.14 -10.01
N GLN A 56 1.34 7.42 -10.18
CA GLN A 56 0.13 7.87 -10.85
C GLN A 56 0.49 8.44 -12.23
N GLY A 57 -0.39 8.23 -13.20
CA GLY A 57 -0.20 8.69 -14.57
C GLY A 57 0.83 7.87 -15.36
N THR A 58 0.73 7.95 -16.68
CA THR A 58 1.62 7.27 -17.64
C THR A 58 2.91 8.04 -17.92
N THR A 59 2.93 9.34 -17.61
CA THR A 59 4.03 10.27 -17.96
C THR A 59 4.94 10.61 -16.77
N GLY A 60 4.77 9.97 -15.61
CA GLY A 60 5.63 10.16 -14.42
C GLY A 60 5.57 11.54 -13.75
N LYS A 61 4.74 12.47 -14.25
CA LYS A 61 4.57 13.82 -13.68
C LYS A 61 3.52 13.90 -12.56
N ALA A 62 2.65 12.90 -12.43
CA ALA A 62 1.65 12.93 -11.37
C ALA A 62 2.25 12.44 -10.06
N LYS A 63 1.90 13.13 -8.97
CA LYS A 63 2.38 12.76 -7.63
C LYS A 63 1.98 11.32 -7.33
N PRO A 64 2.94 10.46 -6.92
CA PRO A 64 2.61 9.09 -6.56
C PRO A 64 1.64 9.09 -5.39
N ARG A 65 0.75 8.10 -5.36
CA ARG A 65 -0.24 7.94 -4.29
C ARG A 65 0.28 6.91 -3.30
N LEU A 66 0.32 7.28 -2.04
CA LEU A 66 0.59 6.36 -0.94
C LEU A 66 -0.70 5.65 -0.55
N TYR A 67 -0.61 4.33 -0.41
CA TYR A 67 -1.69 3.46 0.04
C TYR A 67 -1.24 2.68 1.27
N TRP A 68 -2.19 2.39 2.17
CA TRP A 68 -1.97 1.51 3.31
C TRP A 68 -2.85 0.25 3.22
N PRO A 69 -2.60 -0.65 2.25
CA PRO A 69 -3.38 -1.86 2.05
C PRO A 69 -3.22 -2.85 3.22
N ARG A 70 -4.15 -3.80 3.33
CA ARG A 70 -4.01 -4.91 4.29
C ARG A 70 -2.87 -5.82 3.85
N ALA A 71 -1.97 -6.16 4.78
CA ALA A 71 -0.82 -7.01 4.49
C ALA A 71 -1.23 -8.39 3.94
N THR A 72 -2.39 -8.90 4.35
CA THR A 72 -2.96 -10.18 3.86
C THR A 72 -3.43 -10.14 2.42
N GLN A 73 -3.63 -8.96 1.83
CA GLN A 73 -4.07 -8.80 0.44
C GLN A 73 -2.91 -8.48 -0.51
N LEU A 74 -1.70 -8.27 0.03
CA LEU A 74 -0.50 -8.01 -0.76
C LEU A 74 0.09 -9.32 -1.25
N SER A 75 0.43 -9.34 -2.55
CA SER A 75 1.19 -10.39 -3.20
C SER A 75 2.49 -9.80 -3.77
N PRO A 76 3.59 -10.57 -3.83
CA PRO A 76 4.75 -10.18 -4.61
C PRO A 76 4.35 -10.01 -6.08
N ALA A 77 4.84 -8.95 -6.71
CA ALA A 77 4.59 -8.64 -8.12
C ALA A 77 5.57 -9.36 -9.05
#